data_AF-A0A8J7PQA7-F1
#
_entry.id   AF-A0A8J7PQA7-F1
#
_cell.length_a   1.000
_cell.length_b   1.000
_cell.length_c   1.000
_cell.angle_alpha   90.00
_cell.angle_beta   90.00
_cell.angle_gamma   90.00
#
_symmetry.space_group_name_H-M   'P 1'
#
loop_
_entity.id
_entity.type
_entity.pdbx_description
1 polymer ?
#
loop_
_entity_poly.entity_id
_entity_poly.type
_entity_poly.pdbx_seq_one_letter_code
_entity_poly.pdbx_strand_id
1 'polypeptide(L)'
;MKRRRWPVLAVGAGLVALAVAVLVWPTDRSRIQGTWVGGGTRLTFRGDLAVMEWDGSPRLSRTYFRLDPAASPTRIEVFDADAPSVQPPTRLLGVRVGGPSSGRPGEECRGIYELRGDRLRICLPLPGGDFPAGFDPAAGAVFELRRE
;
A
#
# COMPACT_ATOMS: atom_id res chain seq x y z
N MET A 1 -64.07 0.40 39.26
CA MET A 1 -63.00 -0.57 38.94
C MET A 1 -62.24 -0.11 37.69
N LYS A 2 -60.99 0.32 37.84
CA LYS A 2 -60.13 0.87 36.78
C LYS A 2 -59.43 -0.27 36.02
N ARG A 3 -59.67 -0.40 34.70
CA ARG A 3 -58.84 -1.24 33.83
C ARG A 3 -57.90 -0.35 33.02
N ARG A 4 -56.63 -0.29 33.44
CA ARG A 4 -55.52 0.22 32.61
C ARG A 4 -54.88 -0.98 31.91
N ARG A 5 -54.89 -0.97 30.59
CA ARG A 5 -53.99 -1.76 29.74
C ARG A 5 -53.44 -0.80 28.70
N TRP A 6 -52.14 -0.55 28.77
CA TRP A 6 -51.36 0.14 27.74
C TRP A 6 -50.16 -0.76 27.40
N PRO A 7 -49.64 -0.66 26.16
CA PRO A 7 -49.02 -1.77 25.45
C PRO A 7 -47.54 -1.94 25.80
N VAL A 8 -47.09 -3.20 25.73
CA VAL A 8 -45.68 -3.58 25.68
C VAL A 8 -45.18 -3.30 24.27
N LEU A 9 -44.43 -2.22 24.07
CA LEU A 9 -43.64 -1.99 22.87
C LEU A 9 -42.41 -1.18 23.25
N ALA A 10 -41.23 -1.81 23.22
CA ALA A 10 -39.94 -1.22 22.80
C ALA A 10 -38.77 -2.13 23.24
N VAL A 11 -38.54 -3.23 22.54
CA VAL A 11 -37.23 -3.90 22.52
C VAL A 11 -36.95 -4.24 21.05
N GLY A 12 -36.22 -3.38 20.34
CA GLY A 12 -35.91 -3.66 18.94
C GLY A 12 -35.42 -2.48 18.12
N ALA A 13 -34.43 -1.71 18.62
CA ALA A 13 -33.77 -0.68 17.80
C ALA A 13 -32.27 -0.50 18.09
N GLY A 14 -31.62 -1.41 18.82
CA GLY A 14 -30.22 -1.25 19.26
C GLY A 14 -29.17 -2.02 18.46
N LEU A 15 -29.56 -2.97 17.60
CA LEU A 15 -28.62 -3.95 17.03
C LEU A 15 -28.23 -3.74 15.56
N VAL A 16 -28.79 -2.75 14.87
CA VAL A 16 -28.48 -2.53 13.43
C VAL A 16 -27.28 -1.59 13.22
N ALA A 17 -26.92 -0.77 14.21
CA ALA A 17 -25.84 0.22 14.06
C ALA A 17 -24.42 -0.38 14.07
N LEU A 18 -24.21 -1.58 14.64
CA LEU A 18 -22.87 -2.19 14.72
C LEU A 18 -22.46 -2.98 13.48
N ALA A 19 -23.42 -3.43 12.65
CA ALA A 19 -23.12 -4.23 11.46
C ALA A 19 -22.66 -3.38 10.25
N VAL A 20 -22.95 -2.07 10.24
CA VAL A 20 -22.58 -1.18 9.13
C VAL A 20 -21.18 -0.56 9.32
N ALA A 21 -20.66 -0.51 10.55
CA ALA A 21 -19.37 0.12 10.83
C ALA A 21 -18.14 -0.69 10.36
N VAL A 22 -18.30 -1.98 10.06
CA VAL A 22 -17.23 -2.83 9.50
C VAL A 22 -17.04 -2.61 7.99
N LEU A 23 -18.02 -1.98 7.32
CA LEU A 23 -18.08 -1.88 5.85
C LEU A 23 -17.36 -0.67 5.24
N VAL A 24 -16.81 0.25 6.05
CA VAL A 24 -16.19 1.49 5.53
C VAL A 24 -14.83 1.78 6.18
N TRP A 25 -14.10 0.76 6.62
CA TRP A 25 -12.69 0.97 6.93
C TRP A 25 -11.92 1.15 5.63
N PRO A 26 -11.22 2.27 5.44
CA PRO A 26 -10.44 2.48 4.24
C PRO A 26 -9.39 1.37 4.18
N THR A 27 -9.39 0.60 3.09
CA THR A 27 -8.38 -0.41 2.85
C THR A 27 -7.00 0.23 2.87
N ASP A 28 -5.97 -0.55 3.23
CA ASP A 28 -4.59 -0.05 3.19
C ASP A 28 -4.24 0.53 1.82
N ARG A 29 -4.86 0.00 0.76
CA ARG A 29 -4.74 0.56 -0.58
C ARG A 29 -5.24 2.01 -0.70
N SER A 30 -6.35 2.36 -0.08
CA SER A 30 -6.85 3.74 -0.05
C SER A 30 -6.03 4.61 0.90
N ARG A 31 -5.59 4.05 2.03
CA ARG A 31 -4.81 4.76 3.05
C ARG A 31 -3.40 5.13 2.58
N ILE A 32 -2.76 4.27 1.79
CA ILE A 32 -1.39 4.50 1.30
C ILE A 32 -1.30 5.57 0.19
N GLN A 33 -2.42 5.95 -0.44
CA GLN A 33 -2.42 6.95 -1.51
C GLN A 33 -1.87 8.30 -1.02
N GLY A 34 -1.29 9.07 -1.94
CA GLY A 34 -0.70 10.37 -1.63
C GLY A 34 0.83 10.32 -1.55
N THR A 35 1.42 11.40 -1.02
CA THR A 35 2.87 11.57 -0.97
C THR A 35 3.40 11.32 0.44
N TRP A 36 4.53 10.64 0.50
CA TRP A 36 5.23 10.27 1.72
C TRP A 36 6.69 10.70 1.61
N VAL A 37 7.23 11.33 2.65
CA VAL A 37 8.58 11.89 2.67
C VAL A 37 9.34 11.43 3.90
N GLY A 38 10.63 11.15 3.75
CA GLY A 38 11.51 10.77 4.86
C GLY A 38 12.89 10.32 4.37
N GLY A 39 13.93 10.66 5.13
CA GLY A 39 15.31 10.23 4.82
C GLY A 39 15.80 10.65 3.42
N GLY A 40 15.37 11.81 2.93
CA GLY A 40 15.68 12.28 1.57
C GLY A 40 15.02 11.49 0.44
N THR A 41 13.97 10.73 0.75
CA THR A 41 13.15 10.01 -0.22
C THR A 41 11.74 10.58 -0.22
N ARG A 42 11.18 10.83 -1.40
CA ARG A 42 9.76 11.14 -1.62
C ARG A 42 9.13 9.99 -2.39
N LEU A 43 8.03 9.44 -1.87
CA LEU A 43 7.29 8.34 -2.49
C LEU A 43 5.83 8.75 -2.68
N THR A 44 5.37 8.79 -3.93
CA THR A 44 3.99 9.17 -4.28
C THR A 44 3.22 7.97 -4.82
N PHE A 45 2.17 7.56 -4.12
CA PHE A 45 1.27 6.48 -4.54
C PHE A 45 0.01 7.05 -5.20
N ARG A 46 -0.29 6.60 -6.42
CA ARG A 46 -1.50 6.96 -7.19
C ARG A 46 -2.03 5.75 -7.95
N GLY A 47 -3.18 5.24 -7.53
CA GLY A 47 -3.69 3.98 -8.05
C GLY A 47 -2.65 2.88 -7.79
N ASP A 48 -2.29 2.13 -8.84
CA ASP A 48 -1.30 1.05 -8.80
C ASP A 48 0.15 1.52 -9.00
N LEU A 49 0.36 2.82 -9.22
CA LEU A 49 1.68 3.38 -9.50
C LEU A 49 2.26 4.02 -8.23
N ALA A 50 3.53 3.74 -7.97
CA ALA A 50 4.37 4.48 -7.04
C ALA A 50 5.49 5.18 -7.81
N VAL A 51 5.73 6.45 -7.48
CA VAL A 51 6.85 7.24 -8.00
C VAL A 51 7.77 7.56 -6.85
N MET A 52 9.03 7.12 -6.96
CA MET A 52 10.07 7.37 -5.98
C MET A 52 11.05 8.42 -6.50
N GLU A 53 11.29 9.44 -5.70
CA GLU A 53 12.28 10.49 -5.91
C GLU A 53 13.28 10.44 -4.76
N TRP A 54 14.56 10.55 -5.09
CA TRP A 54 15.63 10.68 -4.10
C TRP A 54 16.23 12.08 -4.20
N ASP A 55 16.48 12.70 -3.05
CA ASP A 55 17.13 14.00 -2.96
C ASP A 55 18.46 13.99 -3.72
N GLY A 56 18.64 14.99 -4.59
CA GLY A 56 19.83 15.13 -5.42
C GLY A 56 19.89 14.22 -6.64
N SER A 57 18.89 13.36 -6.87
CA SER A 57 18.79 12.57 -8.09
C SER A 57 17.81 13.20 -9.09
N PRO A 58 18.20 13.45 -10.34
CA PRO A 58 17.26 13.84 -11.39
C PRO A 58 16.39 12.65 -11.86
N ARG A 59 16.66 11.44 -11.36
CA ARG A 59 15.97 10.21 -11.78
C ARG A 59 14.76 9.95 -10.89
N LEU A 60 13.61 9.84 -11.53
CA LEU A 60 12.39 9.31 -10.95
C LEU A 60 12.32 7.81 -11.23
N SER A 61 12.10 7.00 -10.19
CA SER A 61 11.77 5.60 -10.39
C SER A 61 10.26 5.43 -10.38
N ARG A 62 9.71 4.81 -11.43
CA ARG A 62 8.29 4.48 -11.54
C ARG A 62 8.14 2.99 -11.35
N THR A 63 7.28 2.60 -10.43
CA THR A 63 7.04 1.20 -10.10
C THR A 63 5.57 0.92 -9.91
N TYR A 64 5.08 -0.20 -10.42
CA TYR A 64 3.78 -0.70 -9.99
C TYR A 64 3.90 -1.39 -8.64
N PHE A 65 2.82 -1.44 -7.87
CA PHE A 65 2.82 -2.15 -6.60
C PHE A 65 1.52 -2.91 -6.32
N ARG A 66 1.64 -3.97 -5.53
CA ARG A 66 0.52 -4.72 -4.95
C ARG A 66 0.69 -4.79 -3.45
N LEU A 67 -0.43 -4.76 -2.73
CA LEU A 67 -0.45 -4.89 -1.27
C LEU A 67 -1.20 -6.17 -0.90
N ASP A 68 -0.64 -6.90 0.05
CA ASP A 68 -1.33 -7.97 0.76
C ASP A 68 -1.38 -7.61 2.26
N PRO A 69 -2.44 -6.91 2.71
CA PRO A 69 -2.63 -6.56 4.12
C PRO A 69 -3.04 -7.76 4.99
N ALA A 70 -3.39 -8.91 4.40
CA ALA A 70 -3.77 -10.10 5.16
C ALA A 70 -2.56 -10.97 5.56
N ALA A 71 -1.42 -10.79 4.88
CA ALA A 71 -0.17 -11.44 5.24
C ALA A 71 0.39 -10.94 6.59
N SER A 72 1.17 -11.80 7.26
CA SER A 72 1.90 -11.47 8.48
C SER A 72 3.40 -11.78 8.30
N PRO A 73 4.28 -10.77 8.21
CA PRO A 73 3.99 -9.33 8.11
C PRO A 73 3.26 -8.94 6.81
N THR A 74 2.66 -7.74 6.79
CA THR A 74 1.95 -7.19 5.62
C THR A 74 2.91 -6.96 4.45
N ARG A 75 2.54 -7.43 3.26
CA ARG A 75 3.47 -7.53 2.12
C ARG A 75 3.20 -6.48 1.05
N ILE A 76 4.28 -6.01 0.44
CA ILE A 76 4.25 -5.14 -0.74
C ILE A 76 5.11 -5.77 -1.83
N GLU A 77 4.54 -5.97 -3.01
CA GLU A 77 5.28 -6.37 -4.20
C GLU A 77 5.46 -5.15 -5.08
N VAL A 78 6.68 -4.93 -5.57
CA VAL A 78 7.04 -3.78 -6.40
C VAL A 78 7.61 -4.29 -7.73
N PHE A 79 7.08 -3.74 -8.82
CA PHE A 79 7.45 -4.11 -10.19
C PHE A 79 7.99 -2.87 -10.89
N ASP A 80 9.12 -3.01 -11.58
CA ASP A 80 9.65 -1.95 -12.43
C ASP A 80 8.64 -1.65 -13.55
N ALA A 81 8.12 -0.41 -13.60
CA ALA A 81 7.13 -0.01 -14.59
C ALA A 81 7.72 0.07 -16.01
N ASP A 82 9.04 0.17 -16.12
CA ASP A 82 9.77 0.28 -17.38
C ASP A 82 10.33 -1.07 -17.85
N ALA A 83 10.14 -2.14 -17.06
CA ALA A 83 10.54 -3.49 -17.46
C ALA A 83 9.67 -4.02 -18.62
N PRO A 84 10.28 -4.56 -19.69
CA PRO A 84 9.57 -4.96 -20.91
C PRO A 84 8.56 -6.10 -20.71
N SER A 85 8.67 -6.84 -19.60
CA SER A 85 7.86 -8.02 -19.28
C SER A 85 6.69 -7.72 -18.33
N VAL A 86 6.61 -6.53 -17.74
CA VAL A 86 5.48 -6.13 -16.89
C VAL A 86 4.39 -5.57 -17.80
N GLN A 87 3.60 -6.45 -18.40
CA GLN A 87 2.30 -6.02 -18.92
C GLN A 87 1.53 -5.48 -17.70
N PRO A 88 1.08 -4.20 -17.72
CA PRO A 88 0.19 -3.72 -16.66
C PRO A 88 -1.01 -4.67 -16.57
N PRO A 89 -1.62 -4.88 -15.38
CA PRO A 89 -2.85 -5.64 -15.27
C PRO A 89 -3.95 -4.92 -16.08
N THR A 90 -4.01 -5.26 -17.35
CA THR A 90 -4.94 -4.83 -18.40
C THR A 90 -5.17 -3.31 -18.52
N ARG A 91 -4.39 -2.66 -19.41
CA ARG A 91 -4.94 -1.77 -20.46
C ARG A 91 -3.91 -1.46 -21.54
N LEU A 92 -4.33 -1.73 -22.78
CA LEU A 92 -3.74 -1.27 -24.04
C LEU A 92 -3.54 0.26 -24.02
N LEU A 93 -2.29 0.72 -24.07
CA LEU A 93 -1.83 1.76 -25.00
C LEU A 93 -0.34 1.98 -24.80
N GLY A 94 0.42 1.65 -25.84
CA GLY A 94 1.87 1.73 -25.86
C GLY A 94 2.34 3.18 -25.77
N VAL A 95 2.94 3.53 -24.63
CA VAL A 95 3.85 4.66 -24.51
C VAL A 95 5.05 4.15 -23.72
N ARG A 96 6.19 4.01 -24.40
CA ARG A 96 7.48 3.73 -23.75
C ARG A 96 8.10 5.04 -23.30
N VAL A 97 8.33 5.18 -22.00
CA VAL A 97 9.26 6.13 -21.41
C VAL A 97 10.04 5.34 -20.37
N GLY A 98 11.38 5.42 -20.35
CA GLY A 98 12.24 4.74 -19.37
C GLY A 98 13.28 3.84 -20.02
N GLY A 99 14.56 4.20 -19.90
CA GLY A 99 15.69 3.36 -20.32
C GLY A 99 15.99 2.25 -19.30
N PRO A 100 16.75 1.21 -19.68
CA PRO A 100 16.93 0.01 -18.87
C PRO A 100 17.53 0.36 -17.51
N SER A 101 16.80 0.04 -16.44
CA SER A 101 17.39 -0.20 -15.14
C SER A 101 18.42 -1.33 -15.29
N SER A 102 19.57 -1.21 -14.63
CA SER A 102 20.65 -2.22 -14.68
C SER A 102 20.31 -3.52 -13.95
N GLY A 103 19.04 -3.72 -13.57
CA GLY A 103 18.53 -4.98 -13.05
C GLY A 103 18.21 -5.94 -14.20
N ARG A 104 18.25 -7.24 -13.93
CA ARG A 104 17.69 -8.20 -14.90
C ARG A 104 16.22 -7.83 -15.17
N PRO A 105 15.78 -7.86 -16.43
CA PRO A 105 14.42 -7.43 -16.77
C PRO A 105 13.38 -8.26 -16.01
N GLY A 106 12.62 -7.60 -15.14
CA GLY A 106 11.43 -8.16 -14.50
C GLY A 106 11.62 -8.81 -13.14
N GLU A 107 12.73 -8.58 -12.42
CA GLU A 107 12.84 -9.06 -11.03
C GLU A 107 11.93 -8.24 -10.10
N GLU A 108 10.86 -8.89 -9.66
CA GLU A 108 9.93 -8.42 -8.65
C GLU A 108 10.64 -8.19 -7.30
N CYS A 109 10.44 -7.03 -6.69
CA CYS A 109 10.90 -6.75 -5.34
C CYS A 109 9.81 -7.12 -4.34
N ARG A 110 10.10 -8.07 -3.45
CA ARG A 110 9.15 -8.62 -2.47
C ARG A 110 9.42 -8.05 -1.08
N GLY A 111 8.73 -6.97 -0.76
CA GLY A 111 8.92 -6.24 0.49
C GLY A 111 7.83 -6.47 1.52
N ILE A 112 8.02 -5.82 2.66
CA ILE A 112 6.99 -5.68 3.70
C ILE A 112 6.75 -4.21 3.97
N TYR A 113 5.55 -3.88 4.43
CA TYR A 113 5.20 -2.51 4.79
C TYR A 113 4.42 -2.48 6.09
N GLU A 114 4.36 -1.32 6.74
CA GLU A 114 3.53 -1.07 7.90
C GLU A 114 2.96 0.34 7.79
N LEU A 115 1.64 0.46 7.94
CA LEU A 115 0.92 1.73 7.79
C LEU A 115 0.17 2.09 9.08
N ARG A 116 0.70 3.08 9.81
CA ARG A 116 0.13 3.56 11.08
C ARG A 116 -0.14 5.06 11.02
N GLY A 117 -1.41 5.43 10.88
CA GLY A 117 -1.81 6.83 10.75
C GLY A 117 -1.12 7.53 9.57
N ASP A 118 -0.29 8.51 9.88
CA ASP A 118 0.53 9.32 8.98
C ASP A 118 1.95 8.78 8.79
N ARG A 119 2.24 7.58 9.28
CA ARG A 119 3.55 6.91 9.14
C ARG A 119 3.46 5.69 8.23
N LEU A 120 4.39 5.61 7.29
CA LEU A 120 4.60 4.49 6.40
C LEU A 120 6.03 3.97 6.59
N ARG A 121 6.15 2.70 6.98
CA ARG A 121 7.43 2.00 7.04
C ARG A 121 7.46 0.95 5.95
N ILE A 122 8.51 0.90 5.14
CA ILE A 122 8.67 -0.10 4.08
C ILE A 122 10.06 -0.72 4.22
N CYS A 123 10.16 -2.04 4.07
CA CYS A 123 11.42 -2.74 3.88
C CYS A 123 11.40 -3.43 2.51
N LEU A 124 12.32 -3.03 1.63
CA LEU A 124 12.52 -3.66 0.33
C LEU A 124 13.85 -4.42 0.34
N PRO A 125 13.87 -5.75 0.15
CA PRO A 125 15.11 -6.48 -0.02
C PRO A 125 15.76 -6.13 -1.37
N LEU A 126 16.94 -6.69 -1.62
CA LEU A 126 17.52 -6.64 -2.96
C LEU A 126 16.58 -7.31 -3.99
N PRO A 127 16.60 -6.86 -5.27
CA PRO A 127 15.82 -7.49 -6.33
C PRO A 127 16.03 -9.01 -6.37
N GLY A 128 14.95 -9.77 -6.50
CA GLY A 128 14.96 -11.24 -6.48
C GLY A 128 15.07 -11.88 -5.09
N GLY A 129 15.16 -11.09 -4.01
CA GLY A 129 15.13 -11.57 -2.63
C GLY A 129 13.75 -12.03 -2.16
N ASP A 130 13.73 -12.84 -1.11
CA ASP A 130 12.49 -13.26 -0.42
C ASP A 130 11.91 -12.13 0.45
N PHE A 131 10.64 -12.28 0.85
CA PHE A 131 10.00 -11.37 1.79
C PHE A 131 10.78 -11.28 3.11
N PRO A 132 11.15 -10.06 3.56
CA PRO A 132 11.76 -9.88 4.87
C PRO A 132 10.84 -10.38 5.98
N ALA A 133 11.40 -11.04 7.00
CA ALA A 133 10.64 -11.43 8.19
C ALA A 133 10.28 -10.24 9.10
N GLY A 134 10.98 -9.11 8.93
CA GLY A 134 10.79 -7.89 9.69
C GLY A 134 11.57 -6.71 9.09
N PHE A 135 11.49 -5.56 9.74
CA PHE A 135 12.15 -4.32 9.31
C PHE A 135 13.61 -4.27 9.79
N ASP A 136 14.40 -5.25 9.37
CA ASP A 136 15.83 -5.31 9.64
C ASP A 136 16.61 -4.65 8.48
N PRO A 137 17.39 -3.57 8.74
CA PRO A 137 18.26 -2.96 7.73
C PRO A 137 19.27 -3.91 7.09
N ALA A 138 19.62 -5.03 7.75
CA ALA A 138 20.47 -6.06 7.17
C ALA A 138 19.76 -6.90 6.09
N ALA A 139 18.42 -6.95 6.13
CA ALA A 139 17.59 -7.71 5.18
C ALA A 139 17.18 -6.87 3.95
N GLY A 140 17.32 -5.55 4.00
CA GLY A 140 16.91 -4.67 2.90
C GLY A 140 16.95 -3.19 3.24
N ALA A 141 16.61 -2.36 2.25
CA ALA A 141 16.46 -0.93 2.44
C ALA A 141 15.18 -0.65 3.24
N VAL A 142 15.35 -0.07 4.43
CA VAL A 142 14.25 0.33 5.31
C VAL A 142 13.98 1.82 5.14
N PHE A 143 12.77 2.15 4.71
CA PHE A 143 12.27 3.51 4.55
C PHE A 143 11.29 3.83 5.68
N GLU A 144 11.53 4.91 6.39
CA GLU A 144 10.61 5.47 7.37
C GLU A 144 10.10 6.81 6.84
N LEU A 145 8.86 6.82 6.39
CA LEU A 145 8.24 7.93 5.68
C LEU A 145 7.07 8.49 6.49
N ARG A 146 6.84 9.79 6.37
CA ARG A 146 5.66 10.48 6.89
C ARG A 146 4.85 11.04 5.75
N ARG A 147 3.54 11.09 5.92
CA ARG A 147 2.68 11.75 4.93
C ARG A 147 3.07 13.24 4.83
N GLU A 148 3.21 13.72 3.60
CA GLU A 148 3.45 15.15 3.28
C GLU A 148 2.20 16.00 3.50
#